data_AF-A0A414R7W7-F1
#
_entry.id   AF-A0A414R7W7-F1
#
_cell.length_a   1.000
_cell.length_b   1.000
_cell.length_c   1.000
_cell.angle_alpha   90.00
_cell.angle_beta   90.00
_cell.angle_gamma   90.00
#
_symmetry.space_group_name_H-M   'P 1'
#
loop_
_entity.id
_entity.type
_entity.pdbx_description
1 polymer ?
#
loop_
_entity_poly.entity_id
_entity_poly.type
_entity_poly.pdbx_seq_one_letter_code
_entity_poly.pdbx_strand_id
1 'polypeptide(L)'
;MKQIIIIVGTIVIIFIAAMTIVSVESKDLRTDELNRAVSASIKKTVSDSQIENQSIILSDKEMVAYFIQLLSVNMKGKGNVTVEVYDADYKEGLLSVAVTEKFKYVNGKNGEITVRKSAIAE
;
A
#
# COMPACT_ATOMS: atom_id res chain seq x y z
N MET A 1 -34.87 28.02 23.31
CA MET A 1 -34.39 26.66 23.64
C MET A 1 -34.59 25.67 22.48
N LYS A 2 -35.81 25.45 21.99
CA LYS A 2 -36.08 24.51 20.88
C LYS A 2 -35.25 24.76 19.61
N GLN A 3 -35.15 26.02 19.16
CA GLN A 3 -34.33 26.41 18.00
C GLN A 3 -32.83 26.21 18.22
N ILE A 4 -32.33 26.49 19.43
CA ILE A 4 -30.91 26.30 19.78
C ILE A 4 -30.55 24.81 19.74
N ILE A 5 -31.42 23.94 20.25
CA ILE A 5 -31.22 22.49 20.22
C ILE A 5 -31.17 21.96 18.78
N ILE A 6 -32.04 22.48 17.90
CA ILE A 6 -32.04 22.10 16.47
C ILE A 6 -30.74 22.55 15.80
N ILE A 7 -30.30 23.79 16.01
CA ILE A 7 -29.07 24.31 15.39
C ILE A 7 -27.84 23.54 15.86
N VAL A 8 -27.70 23.30 17.17
CA VAL A 8 -26.59 22.53 17.73
C VAL A 8 -26.63 21.08 17.22
N GLY A 9 -27.81 20.46 17.19
CA GLY A 9 -27.98 19.11 16.65
C GLY A 9 -27.55 18.99 15.18
N THR A 10 -27.96 19.95 14.34
CA THR A 10 -27.58 19.97 12.92
C THR A 10 -26.07 20.15 12.73
N ILE A 11 -25.42 21.01 13.51
CA ILE A 11 -23.96 21.20 13.44
C ILE A 11 -23.23 19.90 13.81
N VAL A 12 -23.67 19.19 14.85
CA VAL A 12 -23.08 17.91 15.26
C VAL A 12 -23.23 16.86 14.16
N ILE A 13 -24.39 16.78 13.51
CA ILE A 13 -24.63 15.83 12.40
C ILE A 13 -23.71 16.13 11.21
N ILE A 14 -23.59 17.40 10.82
CA ILE A 14 -22.70 17.83 9.73
C ILE A 14 -21.24 17.47 10.06
N PHE A 15 -20.82 17.69 11.30
CA PHE A 15 -19.46 17.38 11.74
C PHE A 15 -19.17 15.87 11.66
N ILE A 16 -20.09 15.03 12.12
CA ILE A 16 -19.97 13.57 12.02
C ILE A 16 -19.90 13.13 10.55
N ALA A 17 -20.75 13.68 9.68
CA ALA A 17 -20.74 13.37 8.25
C ALA A 17 -19.38 13.74 7.61
N ALA A 18 -18.86 14.94 7.90
CA ALA A 18 -17.55 15.37 7.40
C ALA A 18 -16.42 14.43 7.86
N MET A 19 -16.41 14.02 9.14
CA MET A 19 -15.42 13.07 9.65
C MET A 19 -15.48 11.71 8.95
N THR A 20 -16.69 11.22 8.62
CA THR A 20 -16.83 9.95 7.88
C THR A 20 -16.30 10.05 6.47
N ILE A 21 -16.58 11.15 5.75
CA ILE A 21 -16.08 11.38 4.38
C ILE A 21 -14.56 11.39 4.36
N VAL A 22 -13.93 12.19 5.24
CA VAL A 22 -12.46 12.27 5.33
C VAL A 22 -11.84 10.91 5.66
N SER A 23 -12.50 10.11 6.51
CA SER A 23 -12.01 8.78 6.86
C SER A 23 -12.05 7.80 5.69
N VAL A 24 -13.09 7.86 4.86
CA VAL A 24 -13.22 7.02 3.65
C VAL A 24 -12.19 7.45 2.60
N GLU A 25 -12.13 8.75 2.29
CA GLU A 25 -11.18 9.29 1.30
C GLU A 25 -9.72 9.01 1.71
N SER A 26 -9.40 9.10 3.01
CA SER A 26 -8.09 8.71 3.52
C SER A 26 -7.76 7.25 3.27
N LYS A 27 -8.75 6.33 3.38
CA LYS A 27 -8.54 4.90 3.10
C LYS A 27 -8.30 4.68 1.60
N ASP A 28 -9.09 5.32 0.75
CA ASP A 28 -9.00 5.15 -0.70
C ASP A 28 -7.67 5.68 -1.23
N LEU A 29 -7.26 6.89 -0.83
CA LEU A 29 -5.96 7.47 -1.19
C LEU A 29 -4.79 6.57 -0.79
N ARG A 30 -4.83 6.01 0.42
CA ARG A 30 -3.80 5.08 0.91
C ARG A 30 -3.81 3.77 0.15
N THR A 31 -4.99 3.25 -0.19
CA THR A 31 -5.14 2.02 -0.98
C THR A 31 -4.56 2.22 -2.38
N ASP A 32 -4.86 3.34 -3.02
CA ASP A 32 -4.35 3.68 -4.35
C ASP A 32 -2.84 3.90 -4.33
N GLU A 33 -2.32 4.60 -3.31
CA GLU A 33 -0.88 4.77 -3.13
C GLU A 33 -0.17 3.42 -2.97
N LEU A 34 -0.65 2.57 -2.05
CA LEU A 34 -0.07 1.25 -1.81
C LEU A 34 -0.15 0.38 -3.07
N ASN A 35 -1.30 0.36 -3.74
CA ASN A 35 -1.50 -0.41 -4.96
C ASN A 35 -0.55 0.04 -6.08
N ARG A 36 -0.39 1.35 -6.27
CA ARG A 36 0.54 1.93 -7.25
C ARG A 36 1.99 1.59 -6.90
N ALA A 37 2.39 1.76 -5.63
CA ALA A 37 3.76 1.49 -5.19
C ALA A 37 4.12 0.01 -5.35
N VAL A 38 3.26 -0.90 -4.88
CA VAL A 38 3.48 -2.35 -5.02
C VAL A 38 3.51 -2.77 -6.49
N SER A 39 2.57 -2.27 -7.31
CA SER A 39 2.53 -2.61 -8.73
C SER A 39 3.75 -2.11 -9.50
N ALA A 40 4.22 -0.89 -9.20
CA ALA A 40 5.41 -0.33 -9.83
C ALA A 40 6.68 -1.10 -9.42
N SER A 41 6.81 -1.39 -8.13
CA SER A 41 7.97 -2.11 -7.60
C SER A 41 8.03 -3.54 -8.12
N ILE A 42 6.92 -4.30 -8.07
CA ILE A 42 6.91 -5.71 -8.50
C ILE A 42 7.22 -5.84 -9.99
N LYS A 43 6.63 -4.98 -10.82
CA LYS A 43 6.86 -4.97 -12.27
C LYS A 43 8.33 -4.69 -12.56
N LYS A 44 8.90 -3.67 -11.92
CA LYS A 44 10.30 -3.30 -12.12
C LYS A 44 11.26 -4.39 -11.62
N THR A 45 11.01 -4.98 -10.45
CA THR A 45 11.83 -6.08 -9.94
C THR A 45 11.85 -7.28 -10.87
N VAL A 46 10.68 -7.70 -11.37
CA VAL A 46 10.59 -8.81 -12.33
C VAL A 46 11.32 -8.46 -13.63
N SER A 47 11.06 -7.28 -14.23
CA SER A 47 11.75 -6.86 -15.45
C SER A 47 13.27 -6.79 -15.28
N ASP A 48 13.75 -6.23 -14.16
CA ASP A 48 15.18 -6.08 -13.91
C ASP A 48 15.86 -7.43 -13.63
N SER A 49 15.15 -8.41 -13.06
CA SER A 49 15.69 -9.76 -12.83
C SER A 49 16.04 -10.50 -14.12
N GLN A 50 15.37 -10.15 -15.21
CA GLN A 50 15.51 -10.78 -16.52
C GLN A 50 16.46 -10.02 -17.47
N ILE A 51 17.10 -8.95 -17.00
CA ILE A 51 18.10 -8.23 -17.79
C ILE A 51 19.36 -9.12 -17.92
N GLU A 52 19.81 -9.36 -19.15
CA GLU A 52 21.04 -10.11 -19.40
C GLU A 52 22.25 -9.48 -18.68
N ASN A 53 23.06 -10.30 -18.01
CA ASN A 53 24.28 -9.90 -17.29
C ASN A 53 24.07 -8.88 -16.15
N GLN A 54 22.85 -8.70 -15.63
CA GLN A 54 22.64 -7.93 -14.41
C GLN A 54 23.32 -8.61 -13.20
N SER A 55 23.79 -7.80 -12.24
CA SER A 55 24.58 -8.26 -11.10
C SER A 55 23.94 -8.00 -9.73
N ILE A 56 22.67 -7.59 -9.71
CA ILE A 56 21.96 -7.12 -8.52
C ILE A 56 21.09 -8.24 -7.92
N ILE A 57 20.37 -8.97 -8.77
CA ILE A 57 19.39 -9.99 -8.40
C ILE A 57 19.99 -11.36 -8.74
N LEU A 58 20.81 -11.92 -7.86
CA LEU A 58 21.51 -13.19 -8.11
C LEU A 58 20.83 -14.39 -7.43
N SER A 59 19.76 -14.13 -6.69
CA SER A 59 18.98 -15.10 -5.92
C SER A 59 17.57 -14.59 -5.63
N ASP A 60 16.65 -15.50 -5.27
CA ASP A 60 15.29 -15.14 -4.86
C ASP A 60 15.28 -14.16 -3.68
N LYS A 61 16.23 -14.32 -2.76
CA LYS A 61 16.39 -13.43 -1.60
C LYS A 61 16.76 -12.01 -2.04
N GLU A 62 17.66 -11.87 -3.01
CA GLU A 62 18.02 -10.57 -3.56
C GLU A 62 16.91 -9.96 -4.40
N MET A 63 16.11 -10.79 -5.10
CA MET A 63 14.90 -10.33 -5.80
C MET A 63 13.91 -9.72 -4.80
N VAL A 64 13.65 -10.40 -3.68
CA VAL A 64 12.79 -9.88 -2.61
C VAL A 64 13.39 -8.61 -1.99
N ALA A 65 14.70 -8.59 -1.71
CA ALA A 65 15.36 -7.41 -1.16
C ALA A 65 15.28 -6.21 -2.11
N TYR A 66 15.47 -6.44 -3.40
CA TYR A 66 15.35 -5.42 -4.44
C TYR A 66 13.92 -4.89 -4.55
N PHE A 67 12.92 -5.77 -4.48
CA PHE A 67 11.51 -5.37 -4.39
C PHE A 67 11.24 -4.49 -3.17
N ILE A 68 11.72 -4.89 -1.98
CA ILE A 68 11.54 -4.10 -0.75
C ILE A 68 12.20 -2.72 -0.88
N GLN A 69 13.39 -2.66 -1.48
CA GLN A 69 14.07 -1.39 -1.74
C GLN A 69 13.24 -0.49 -2.67
N LEU A 70 12.76 -1.01 -3.80
CA LEU A 70 11.91 -0.24 -4.71
C LEU A 70 10.59 0.17 -4.07
N LEU A 71 9.96 -0.71 -3.30
CA LEU A 71 8.74 -0.39 -2.54
C LEU A 71 8.99 0.75 -1.56
N SER A 72 10.11 0.74 -0.85
CA SER A 72 10.50 1.79 0.09
C SER A 72 10.71 3.15 -0.61
N VAL A 73 11.20 3.14 -1.85
CA VAL A 73 11.36 4.36 -2.66
C VAL A 73 10.03 4.84 -3.24
N ASN A 74 9.15 3.93 -3.65
CA ASN A 74 7.88 4.24 -4.31
C ASN A 74 6.76 4.61 -3.33
N MET A 75 6.86 4.20 -2.06
CA MET A 75 5.94 4.62 -1.00
C MET A 75 6.31 5.99 -0.45
N LYS A 76 5.34 6.90 -0.35
CA LYS A 76 5.50 8.22 0.28
C LYS A 76 4.91 8.24 1.70
N GLY A 77 3.95 7.36 1.98
CA GLY A 77 3.29 7.23 3.28
C GLY A 77 4.20 6.81 4.43
N LYS A 78 3.99 7.42 5.61
CA LYS A 78 4.61 7.03 6.89
C LYS A 78 3.73 5.98 7.59
N GLY A 79 3.69 4.76 7.07
CA GLY A 79 2.94 3.64 7.64
C GLY A 79 3.86 2.52 8.11
N ASN A 80 3.35 1.63 8.97
CA ASN A 80 4.04 0.37 9.24
C ASN A 80 3.68 -0.62 8.13
N VAL A 81 4.66 -0.98 7.32
CA VAL A 81 4.48 -1.82 6.13
C VAL A 81 5.09 -3.19 6.38
N THR A 82 4.32 -4.23 6.12
CA THR A 82 4.74 -5.63 6.19
C THR A 82 4.64 -6.25 4.81
N VAL A 83 5.67 -6.97 4.39
CA VAL A 83 5.71 -7.69 3.11
C VAL A 83 5.71 -9.20 3.40
N GLU A 84 4.71 -9.89 2.87
CA GLU A 84 4.60 -11.34 2.87
C GLU A 84 4.92 -11.86 1.46
N VAL A 85 5.94 -12.70 1.34
CA VAL A 85 6.35 -13.30 0.07
C VAL A 85 5.69 -14.67 -0.05
N TYR A 86 4.93 -14.88 -1.12
CA TYR A 86 4.30 -16.16 -1.44
C TYR A 86 5.17 -17.00 -2.35
N ASP A 87 5.80 -16.36 -3.33
CA ASP A 87 6.64 -17.02 -4.31
C ASP A 87 7.68 -16.04 -4.86
N ALA A 88 8.85 -16.56 -5.18
CA ALA A 88 9.95 -15.84 -5.79
C ALA A 88 10.82 -16.83 -6.56
N ASP A 89 10.94 -16.61 -7.86
CA ASP A 89 11.89 -17.31 -8.72
C ASP A 89 12.58 -16.28 -9.60
N TYR A 90 13.82 -15.92 -9.24
CA TYR A 90 14.57 -14.91 -9.97
C TYR A 90 14.97 -15.36 -11.38
N LYS A 91 15.05 -16.67 -11.64
CA LYS A 91 15.46 -17.21 -12.93
C LYS A 91 14.31 -17.10 -13.92
N GLU A 92 13.12 -17.51 -13.51
CA GLU A 92 11.89 -17.45 -14.30
C GLU A 92 11.21 -16.06 -14.23
N GLY A 93 11.76 -15.14 -13.42
CA GLY A 93 11.24 -13.79 -13.27
C GLY A 93 9.87 -13.75 -12.59
N LEU A 94 9.61 -14.63 -11.63
CA LEU A 94 8.37 -14.69 -10.86
C LEU A 94 8.54 -14.01 -9.52
N LEU A 95 7.61 -13.13 -9.16
CA LEU A 95 7.50 -12.61 -7.80
C LEU A 95 6.03 -12.45 -7.43
N SER A 96 5.65 -12.96 -6.25
CA SER A 96 4.30 -12.86 -5.70
C SER A 96 4.34 -12.45 -4.24
N VAL A 97 3.69 -11.34 -3.91
CA VAL A 97 3.73 -10.71 -2.59
C VAL A 97 2.36 -10.21 -2.15
N ALA A 98 2.11 -10.20 -0.84
CA ALA A 98 1.11 -9.34 -0.22
C ALA A 98 1.81 -8.29 0.63
N VAL A 99 1.38 -7.06 0.49
CA VAL A 99 1.91 -5.93 1.25
C VAL A 99 0.78 -5.36 2.08
N THR A 100 0.97 -5.35 3.39
CA THR A 100 -0.01 -4.85 4.37
C THR A 100 0.53 -3.58 5.01
N GLU A 101 -0.28 -2.52 4.99
CA GLU A 101 0.03 -1.26 5.66
C GLU A 101 -0.94 -1.01 6.81
N LYS A 102 -0.39 -0.76 8.00
CA LYS A 102 -1.13 -0.38 9.21
C LYS A 102 -0.98 1.10 9.49
N PHE A 103 -2.09 1.77 9.80
CA PHE A 103 -2.15 3.22 10.02
C PHE A 103 -3.23 3.60 11.03
N LYS A 104 -3.32 4.89 11.37
CA LYS A 104 -4.40 5.43 12.20
C LYS A 104 -5.26 6.40 11.40
N TYR A 105 -6.57 6.24 11.50
CA TYR A 105 -7.54 7.22 11.02
C TYR A 105 -7.51 8.48 11.90
N VAL A 106 -8.03 9.58 11.37
CA VAL A 106 -8.18 10.86 12.09
C VAL A 106 -9.01 10.72 13.37
N ASN A 107 -9.93 9.77 13.43
CA ASN A 107 -10.72 9.45 14.62
C ASN A 107 -9.97 8.54 15.63
N GLY A 108 -8.68 8.27 15.42
CA GLY A 108 -7.83 7.46 16.28
C GLY A 108 -7.98 5.94 16.11
N LYS A 109 -8.95 5.46 15.33
CA LYS A 109 -9.09 4.03 15.05
C LYS A 109 -7.93 3.54 14.17
N ASN A 110 -7.54 2.28 14.36
CA ASN A 110 -6.55 1.64 13.50
C ASN A 110 -7.20 1.30 12.15
N GLY A 111 -6.46 1.56 11.08
CA GLY A 111 -6.76 1.13 9.72
C GLY A 111 -5.71 0.13 9.24
N GLU A 112 -6.16 -0.78 8.39
CA GLU A 112 -5.31 -1.77 7.73
C GLU A 112 -5.76 -1.88 6.27
N ILE A 113 -4.80 -1.91 5.37
CA ILE A 113 -5.00 -2.17 3.95
C ILE A 113 -3.97 -3.19 3.48
N THR A 114 -4.39 -4.12 2.62
CA THR A 114 -3.52 -5.15 2.05
C THR A 114 -3.66 -5.16 0.54
N VAL A 115 -2.54 -5.17 -0.16
CA VAL A 115 -2.47 -5.31 -1.62
C VAL A 115 -1.69 -6.56 -1.94
N ARG A 116 -2.30 -7.47 -2.72
CA ARG A 116 -1.62 -8.64 -3.26
C ARG A 116 -1.33 -8.43 -4.75
N LYS A 117 -0.09 -8.71 -5.15
CA LYS A 117 0.34 -8.65 -6.55
C LYS A 117 1.26 -9.81 -6.86
N SER A 118 1.14 -10.27 -8.10
CA SER A 118 2.03 -11.27 -8.69
C SER A 118 2.43 -10.75 -10.06
N ALA A 119 3.69 -10.94 -10.41
CA ALA A 119 4.22 -10.64 -11.74
C ALA A 119 5.13 -11.79 -12.17
N ILE A 120 5.09 -12.09 -13.46
CA ILE A 120 5.93 -13.07 -14.15
C ILE A 120 6.55 -12.38 -15.36
N ALA A 121 7.76 -12.76 -15.74
CA ALA A 121 8.37 -12.31 -16.97
C ALA A 121 7.53 -12.78 -18.18
N GLU A 122 7.37 -11.89 -19.18
CA GLU A 122 6.75 -12.21 -20.48
C GLU A 122 7.80 -12.66 -21.50
#